data_AF-Q0CH85-F1
#
_entry.id   AF-Q0CH85-F1
#
_cell.length_a   1.000
_cell.length_b   1.000
_cell.length_c   1.000
_cell.angle_alpha   90.00
_cell.angle_beta   90.00
_cell.angle_gamma   90.00
#
_symmetry.space_group_name_H-M   'P 1'
#
loop_
_entity.id
_entity.type
_entity.pdbx_description
1 polymer ?
#
loop_
_entity_poly.entity_id
_entity_poly.type
_entity_poly.pdbx_seq_one_letter_code
_entity_poly.pdbx_strand_id
1 'polypeptide(L)'
;MFVFRKEDIPADPVFPAELEKLGQIRKIVDPAQPFQFKINRNDRWNEVQREAMNACIRDIVYSRLRDLGLGTLRLPLMSGAARPNVPIMVSKNLSSASRIVAVFGEPVQDLGIWAYRSIGGDDGINVGSAVSLAKAVLGSTEPSTTMTK
;
A
#
# COMPACT_ATOMS: atom_id res chain seq x y z
N MET A 1 12.94 -3.72 37.85
CA MET A 1 12.62 -3.91 36.43
C MET A 1 12.92 -5.35 36.09
N PHE A 2 11.91 -6.19 35.83
CA PHE A 2 12.11 -7.59 35.46
C PHE A 2 12.42 -7.65 33.96
N VAL A 3 13.64 -8.04 33.63
CA VAL A 3 14.08 -8.24 32.23
C VAL A 3 14.03 -9.73 31.97
N PHE A 4 13.17 -10.17 31.06
CA PHE A 4 13.12 -11.56 30.64
C PHE A 4 14.46 -11.96 30.01
N ARG A 5 14.94 -13.17 30.32
CA ARG A 5 16.11 -13.72 29.62
C ARG A 5 15.69 -14.02 28.18
N LYS A 6 16.62 -13.89 27.24
CA LYS A 6 16.35 -14.08 25.81
C LYS A 6 15.69 -15.43 25.48
N GLU A 7 15.96 -16.43 26.33
CA GLU A 7 15.44 -17.80 26.27
C GLU A 7 13.96 -17.91 26.66
N ASP A 8 13.48 -17.02 27.54
CA ASP A 8 12.12 -17.00 28.07
C ASP A 8 11.16 -16.13 27.23
N ILE A 9 11.69 -15.47 26.19
CA ILE A 9 10.90 -14.67 25.27
C ILE A 9 10.25 -15.63 24.26
N PRO A 10 8.90 -15.63 24.14
CA PRO A 10 8.23 -16.42 23.12
C PRO A 10 8.77 -16.08 21.74
N ALA A 11 8.96 -17.09 20.88
CA ALA A 11 9.37 -16.85 19.49
C ALA A 11 8.40 -15.87 18.81
N ASP A 12 8.96 -14.96 18.00
CA ASP A 12 8.14 -13.99 17.29
C ASP A 12 7.17 -14.72 16.36
N PRO A 13 5.86 -14.39 16.40
CA PRO A 13 4.90 -14.99 15.49
C PRO A 13 5.26 -14.61 14.06
N VAL A 14 5.11 -15.55 13.13
CA VAL A 14 5.32 -15.31 11.70
C VAL A 14 4.00 -15.54 10.99
N PHE A 15 3.49 -14.50 10.34
CA PHE A 15 2.31 -14.58 9.49
C PHE A 15 2.73 -14.51 8.02
N PRO A 16 2.28 -15.43 7.16
CA PRO A 16 2.61 -15.37 5.73
C PRO A 16 1.96 -14.13 5.10
N ALA A 17 2.73 -13.39 4.29
CA ALA A 17 2.27 -12.18 3.59
C ALA A 17 1.60 -12.47 2.22
N GLU A 18 1.25 -13.72 1.94
CA GLU A 18 0.67 -14.17 0.66
C GLU A 18 -0.85 -14.03 0.66
N LEU A 19 -1.41 -13.45 -0.40
CA LEU A 19 -2.86 -13.22 -0.56
C LEU A 19 -3.69 -14.50 -0.44
N GLU A 20 -3.18 -15.63 -0.94
CA GLU A 20 -3.86 -16.93 -0.86
C GLU A 20 -3.93 -17.47 0.57
N LYS A 21 -2.95 -17.13 1.42
CA LYS A 21 -2.88 -17.59 2.82
C LYS A 21 -3.42 -16.57 3.82
N LEU A 22 -3.62 -15.32 3.42
CA LEU A 22 -4.24 -14.25 4.22
C LEU A 22 -5.75 -14.13 3.98
N GLY A 23 -6.27 -14.74 2.91
CA GLY A 23 -7.62 -14.50 2.44
C GLY A 23 -7.67 -13.20 1.64
N GLN A 24 -8.87 -12.82 1.17
CA GLN A 24 -9.08 -11.45 0.71
C GLN A 24 -8.70 -10.46 1.84
N ILE A 25 -8.91 -9.15 1.69
CA ILE A 25 -8.72 -8.18 2.81
C ILE A 25 -9.82 -8.37 3.89
N ARG A 26 -10.36 -9.59 3.98
CA ARG A 26 -11.46 -10.10 4.77
C ARG A 26 -11.04 -11.49 5.27
N LYS A 27 -11.58 -11.95 6.40
CA LYS A 27 -11.13 -13.21 7.02
C LYS A 27 -11.23 -14.41 6.06
N ILE A 28 -10.25 -15.31 6.11
CA ILE A 28 -10.25 -16.61 5.40
C ILE A 28 -11.49 -17.44 5.74
N VAL A 29 -11.91 -17.39 7.01
CA VAL A 29 -13.05 -18.17 7.53
C VAL A 29 -14.39 -17.51 7.16
N ASP A 30 -14.41 -16.19 6.98
CA ASP A 30 -15.63 -15.44 6.67
C ASP A 30 -15.30 -14.18 5.83
N PRO A 31 -15.39 -14.26 4.50
CA PRO A 31 -15.16 -13.14 3.61
C PRO A 31 -16.27 -12.07 3.68
N ALA A 32 -17.27 -12.19 4.56
CA ALA A 32 -18.17 -11.08 4.88
C ALA A 32 -17.64 -10.20 6.03
N GLN A 33 -16.71 -10.70 6.84
CA GLN A 33 -16.21 -9.97 8.00
C GLN A 33 -14.93 -9.18 7.70
N PRO A 34 -14.82 -7.94 8.22
CA PRO A 34 -13.61 -7.15 8.09
C PRO A 34 -12.46 -7.78 8.87
N PHE A 35 -11.24 -7.35 8.53
CA PHE A 35 -10.04 -7.75 9.24
C PHE A 35 -10.16 -7.48 10.75
N GLN A 36 -9.94 -8.52 11.55
CA GLN A 36 -9.95 -8.41 13.01
C GLN A 36 -8.53 -8.22 13.52
N PHE A 37 -8.22 -7.01 13.97
CA PHE A 37 -6.90 -6.68 14.53
C PHE A 37 -6.63 -7.41 15.85
N LYS A 38 -7.64 -7.53 16.72
CA LYS A 38 -7.47 -8.12 18.05
C LYS A 38 -7.81 -9.62 18.01
N ILE A 39 -6.80 -10.43 17.66
CA ILE A 39 -6.90 -11.89 17.64
C ILE A 39 -6.38 -12.50 18.93
N ASN A 40 -5.33 -11.90 19.51
CA ASN A 40 -4.69 -12.39 20.72
C ASN A 40 -4.66 -11.31 21.81
N ARG A 41 -4.56 -11.73 23.08
CA ARG A 41 -4.26 -10.84 24.22
C ARG A 41 -2.84 -10.30 24.17
N ASN A 42 -1.94 -10.98 23.46
CA ASN A 42 -0.58 -10.50 23.21
C ASN A 42 -0.56 -9.51 22.03
N ASP A 43 -0.23 -8.25 22.30
CA ASP A 43 -0.19 -7.18 21.30
C ASP A 43 0.83 -7.45 20.19
N ARG A 44 1.95 -8.16 20.48
CA ARG A 44 2.96 -8.52 19.48
C ARG A 44 2.35 -9.32 18.32
N TRP A 45 1.43 -10.23 18.62
CA TRP A 45 0.76 -11.05 17.61
C TRP A 45 -0.16 -10.23 16.72
N ASN A 46 -0.93 -9.31 17.31
CA ASN A 46 -1.84 -8.43 16.59
C ASN A 46 -1.05 -7.48 15.65
N GLU A 47 0.07 -6.96 16.12
CA GLU A 47 0.96 -6.09 15.36
C GLU A 47 1.62 -6.79 14.16
N VAL A 48 2.18 -7.99 14.35
CA VAL A 48 2.80 -8.72 13.24
C VAL A 48 1.76 -9.15 12.19
N GLN A 49 0.57 -9.56 12.61
CA GLN A 49 -0.50 -9.89 11.68
C GLN A 49 -0.96 -8.66 10.87
N ARG A 50 -1.08 -7.51 11.54
CA ARG A 50 -1.40 -6.24 10.86
C ARG A 50 -0.33 -5.90 9.81
N GLU A 51 0.95 -6.02 10.16
CA GLU A 51 2.02 -5.72 9.22
C GLU A 51 2.04 -6.70 8.03
N ALA A 52 1.81 -7.99 8.26
CA ALA A 52 1.73 -8.98 7.18
C ALA A 52 0.61 -8.64 6.19
N MET A 53 -0.55 -8.21 6.69
CA MET A 53 -1.65 -7.75 5.83
C MET A 53 -1.30 -6.43 5.11
N ASN A 54 -0.73 -5.46 5.82
CA ASN A 54 -0.33 -4.18 5.25
C ASN A 54 0.69 -4.37 4.11
N ALA A 55 1.65 -5.27 4.29
CA ALA A 55 2.63 -5.65 3.28
C ALA A 55 1.97 -6.26 2.04
N CYS A 56 1.03 -7.19 2.22
CA CYS A 56 0.28 -7.79 1.11
C CYS A 56 -0.50 -6.74 0.30
N ILE A 57 -1.21 -5.84 1.00
CA ILE A 57 -1.94 -4.73 0.38
C ILE A 57 -0.98 -3.80 -0.38
N ARG A 58 0.15 -3.46 0.23
CA ARG A 58 1.21 -2.62 -0.36
C ARG A 58 1.69 -3.21 -1.67
N ASP A 59 1.97 -4.51 -1.72
CA ASP A 59 2.42 -5.21 -2.91
C ASP A 59 1.36 -5.20 -4.04
N ILE A 60 0.08 -5.40 -3.71
CA ILE A 60 -1.01 -5.32 -4.68
C ILE A 60 -1.12 -3.90 -5.26
N VAL A 61 -1.10 -2.88 -4.40
CA VAL A 61 -1.20 -1.47 -4.81
C VAL A 61 0.00 -1.11 -5.70
N TYR A 62 1.21 -1.48 -5.30
CA TYR A 62 2.41 -1.26 -6.10
C TYR A 62 2.37 -1.99 -7.43
N SER A 63 1.87 -3.23 -7.48
CA SER A 63 1.69 -3.94 -8.75
C SER A 63 0.77 -3.15 -9.67
N ARG A 64 -0.42 -2.76 -9.18
CA ARG A 64 -1.40 -2.02 -9.98
C ARG A 64 -0.87 -0.66 -10.46
N LEU A 65 -0.13 0.06 -9.63
CA LEU A 65 0.48 1.34 -10.02
C LEU A 65 1.60 1.14 -11.04
N ARG A 66 2.38 0.06 -10.93
CA ARG A 66 3.39 -0.31 -11.96
C ARG A 66 2.74 -0.68 -13.28
N ASP A 67 1.61 -1.37 -13.26
CA ASP A 67 0.84 -1.72 -14.46
C ASP A 67 0.30 -0.48 -15.17
N LEU A 68 0.02 0.60 -14.44
CA LEU A 68 -0.32 1.93 -14.99
C LEU A 68 0.90 2.72 -15.50
N GLY A 69 2.09 2.14 -15.41
CA GLY A 69 3.32 2.73 -15.91
C GLY A 69 4.03 3.67 -14.93
N LEU A 70 3.66 3.68 -13.64
CA LEU A 70 4.45 4.37 -12.62
C LEU A 70 5.70 3.56 -12.25
N GLY A 71 6.84 4.23 -12.12
CA GLY A 71 8.08 3.68 -11.61
C GLY A 71 8.46 4.27 -10.26
N THR A 72 9.30 3.57 -9.50
CA THR A 72 9.87 4.08 -8.25
C THR A 72 11.14 4.87 -8.54
N LEU A 73 11.14 6.15 -8.16
CA LEU A 73 12.32 7.00 -8.16
C LEU A 73 12.74 7.23 -6.70
N ARG A 74 14.05 7.28 -6.43
CA ARG A 74 14.58 7.49 -5.07
C ARG A 74 15.18 8.88 -4.96
N LEU A 75 14.85 9.57 -3.87
CA LEU A 75 15.40 10.87 -3.51
C LEU A 75 16.36 10.71 -2.33
N PRO A 76 17.54 11.36 -2.31
CA PRO A 76 18.11 12.18 -3.38
C PRO A 76 18.37 11.38 -4.65
N LEU A 77 18.26 12.04 -5.81
CA LEU A 77 18.56 11.45 -7.12
C LEU A 77 19.99 10.89 -7.07
N MET A 78 20.19 9.66 -7.54
CA MET A 78 21.43 8.87 -7.43
C MET A 78 21.67 8.14 -6.09
N SER A 79 20.78 8.24 -5.10
CA SER A 79 20.88 7.36 -3.93
C SER A 79 20.55 5.91 -4.32
N GLY A 80 21.50 5.00 -4.06
CA GLY A 80 21.26 3.57 -4.17
C GLY A 80 20.31 3.08 -3.08
N ALA A 81 19.65 1.95 -3.32
CA ALA A 81 18.66 1.37 -2.38
C ALA A 81 19.19 1.16 -0.95
N ALA A 82 20.52 0.98 -0.79
CA ALA A 82 21.18 0.76 0.49
C ALA A 82 21.54 2.04 1.26
N ARG A 83 21.41 3.22 0.65
CA ARG A 83 21.67 4.52 1.32
C ARG A 83 20.35 5.13 1.79
N PRO A 84 20.36 6.02 2.80
CA PRO A 84 19.16 6.76 3.19
C PRO A 84 18.51 7.42 1.98
N ASN A 85 17.30 6.98 1.67
CA ASN A 85 16.55 7.43 0.50
C ASN A 85 15.06 7.46 0.80
N VAL A 86 14.35 8.33 0.09
CA VAL A 86 12.89 8.43 0.11
C VAL A 86 12.38 7.97 -1.26
N PRO A 87 11.70 6.82 -1.34
CA PRO A 87 11.08 6.38 -2.58
C PRO A 87 9.85 7.24 -2.88
N ILE A 88 9.72 7.65 -4.14
CA ILE A 88 8.53 8.30 -4.71
C ILE A 88 8.08 7.50 -5.94
N MET A 89 6.78 7.54 -6.26
CA MET A 89 6.26 6.95 -7.50
C MET A 89 6.05 8.05 -8.53
N VAL A 90 6.58 7.84 -9.74
CA VAL A 90 6.55 8.82 -10.82
C VAL A 90 6.14 8.14 -12.12
N SER A 91 5.38 8.85 -12.96
CA SER A 91 5.08 8.38 -14.32
C SER A 91 6.31 8.51 -15.23
N LYS A 92 6.40 7.66 -16.25
CA LYS A 92 7.53 7.65 -17.21
C LYS A 92 7.71 8.96 -17.99
N ASN A 93 6.64 9.75 -18.14
CA ASN A 93 6.63 11.01 -18.89
C ASN A 93 7.02 12.24 -18.02
N LEU A 94 7.56 12.06 -16.82
CA LEU A 94 7.85 13.19 -15.92
C LEU A 94 8.69 14.32 -16.55
N SER A 95 9.65 13.99 -17.42
CA SER A 95 10.52 14.97 -18.08
C SER A 95 9.87 15.71 -19.26
N SER A 96 8.83 15.14 -19.85
CA SER A 96 8.13 15.69 -21.02
C SER A 96 6.70 16.15 -20.72
N ALA A 97 6.22 15.93 -19.51
CA ALA A 97 4.87 16.28 -19.10
C ALA A 97 4.70 17.81 -19.04
N SER A 98 3.66 18.31 -19.72
CA SER A 98 3.26 19.72 -19.65
C SER A 98 2.60 20.11 -18.33
N ARG A 99 2.02 19.12 -17.63
CA ARG A 99 1.38 19.28 -16.32
C ARG A 99 1.82 18.14 -15.40
N ILE A 100 2.21 18.50 -14.18
CA ILE A 100 2.64 17.56 -13.15
C ILE A 100 1.67 17.67 -11.97
N VAL A 101 1.10 16.54 -11.56
CA VAL A 101 0.31 16.43 -10.34
C VAL A 101 1.20 15.80 -9.28
N ALA A 102 1.54 16.56 -8.24
CA ALA A 102 2.28 16.07 -7.09
C ALA A 102 1.29 15.78 -5.96
N VAL A 103 1.34 14.56 -5.42
CA VAL A 103 0.48 14.14 -4.32
C VAL A 103 1.35 13.77 -3.12
N PHE A 104 1.09 14.44 -2.00
CA PHE A 104 1.75 14.15 -0.73
C PHE A 104 0.82 13.28 0.09
N GLY A 105 1.28 12.07 0.40
CA GLY A 105 0.59 11.17 1.32
C GLY A 105 0.79 11.56 2.77
N GLU A 106 0.24 10.76 3.67
CA GLU A 106 0.49 10.88 5.10
C GLU A 106 1.86 10.27 5.47
N PRO A 107 2.61 10.89 6.42
CA PRO A 107 3.93 10.41 6.80
C PRO A 107 3.92 9.05 7.53
N VAL A 108 2.76 8.65 8.06
CA VAL A 108 2.58 7.40 8.80
C VAL A 108 2.10 6.26 7.89
N GLN A 109 1.59 6.59 6.70
CA GLN A 109 1.07 5.61 5.76
C GLN A 109 2.14 5.24 4.73
N ASP A 110 1.95 4.08 4.11
CA ASP A 110 2.80 3.65 3.02
C ASP A 110 2.53 4.44 1.73
N LEU A 111 3.55 4.51 0.88
CA LEU A 111 3.49 5.25 -0.37
C LEU A 111 2.33 4.74 -1.24
N GLY A 112 1.48 5.64 -1.71
CA GLY A 112 0.32 5.30 -2.53
C GLY A 112 -0.87 4.71 -1.76
N ILE A 113 -0.84 4.70 -0.43
CA ILE A 113 -1.96 4.29 0.41
C ILE A 113 -2.49 5.52 1.16
N TRP A 114 -3.80 5.73 1.09
CA TRP A 114 -4.45 6.83 1.83
C TRP A 114 -4.80 6.39 3.24
N ALA A 115 -5.44 5.24 3.36
CA ALA A 115 -5.82 4.69 4.66
C ALA A 115 -6.09 3.19 4.55
N TYR A 116 -5.31 2.38 5.29
CA TYR A 116 -5.52 0.94 5.37
C TYR A 116 -6.94 0.55 5.85
N ARG A 117 -7.55 1.37 6.72
CA ARG A 117 -8.93 1.15 7.20
C ARG A 117 -9.97 1.20 6.07
N SER A 118 -9.73 2.00 5.04
CA SER A 118 -10.65 2.16 3.90
C SER A 118 -10.46 1.05 2.87
N ILE A 119 -9.26 0.46 2.80
CA ILE A 119 -8.95 -0.63 1.88
C ILE A 119 -9.71 -1.92 2.24
N GLY A 120 -9.91 -2.18 3.55
CA GLY A 120 -10.67 -3.33 4.04
C GLY A 120 -12.19 -3.10 4.17
N GLY A 121 -12.68 -1.89 3.87
CA GLY A 121 -14.10 -1.57 3.84
C GLY A 121 -14.75 -1.94 2.49
N ASP A 122 -16.02 -1.54 2.32
CA ASP A 122 -16.79 -1.83 1.10
C ASP A 122 -16.26 -1.13 -0.14
N ASP A 123 -15.54 -0.01 0.03
CA ASP A 123 -14.97 0.79 -1.06
C ASP A 123 -13.71 0.15 -1.69
N GLY A 124 -13.11 -0.83 -1.01
CA GLY A 124 -12.02 -1.66 -1.50
C GLY A 124 -10.68 -0.95 -1.75
N ILE A 125 -9.71 -1.72 -2.27
CA ILE A 125 -8.30 -1.28 -2.48
C ILE A 125 -8.19 -0.01 -3.32
N ASN A 126 -9.04 0.15 -4.34
CA ASN A 126 -8.88 1.23 -5.30
C ASN A 126 -9.21 2.61 -4.71
N VAL A 127 -10.17 2.70 -3.79
CA VAL A 127 -10.56 3.95 -3.14
C VAL A 127 -9.61 4.30 -2.01
N GLY A 128 -9.17 3.30 -1.24
CA GLY A 128 -8.20 3.50 -0.15
C GLY A 128 -6.75 3.71 -0.59
N SER A 129 -6.48 3.74 -1.90
CA SER A 129 -5.13 3.90 -2.47
C SER A 129 -5.09 4.89 -3.63
N ALA A 130 -3.88 5.25 -4.06
CA ALA A 130 -3.63 6.13 -5.19
C ALA A 130 -3.98 5.49 -6.55
N VAL A 131 -4.43 4.23 -6.60
CA VAL A 131 -4.73 3.52 -7.86
C VAL A 131 -5.82 4.23 -8.66
N SER A 132 -6.95 4.58 -8.05
CA SER A 132 -8.03 5.28 -8.76
C SER A 132 -7.58 6.66 -9.26
N LEU A 133 -6.81 7.38 -8.45
CA LEU A 133 -6.25 8.68 -8.82
C LEU A 133 -5.28 8.55 -10.01
N ALA A 134 -4.35 7.61 -9.95
CA ALA A 134 -3.41 7.35 -11.03
C ALA A 134 -4.13 6.95 -12.33
N LYS A 135 -5.20 6.15 -12.25
CA LYS A 135 -6.06 5.82 -13.40
C LYS A 135 -6.74 7.05 -13.97
N ALA A 136 -7.28 7.93 -13.14
CA ALA A 136 -7.95 9.15 -13.62
C ALA A 136 -6.96 10.12 -14.29
N VAL A 137 -5.75 10.26 -13.75
CA VAL A 137 -4.73 11.18 -14.27
C VAL A 137 -4.01 10.64 -15.49
N LEU A 138 -3.66 9.35 -15.51
CA LEU A 138 -2.89 8.73 -16.60
C LEU A 138 -3.78 8.09 -17.67
N GLY A 139 -5.00 7.71 -17.31
CA GLY A 139 -5.98 7.05 -18.18
C GLY A 139 -6.96 8.01 -18.86
N SER A 140 -6.85 9.33 -18.65
CA SER A 140 -7.65 10.32 -19.37
C SER A 140 -7.16 10.48 -20.82
N THR A 141 -7.40 9.46 -21.64
CA THR A 141 -7.64 9.65 -23.07
C THR A 141 -9.16 9.62 -23.25
N GLU A 142 -9.87 10.64 -22.77
CA GLU A 142 -11.16 10.96 -23.38
C GLU A 142 -10.86 11.88 -24.56
N PRO A 143 -11.13 11.46 -25.82
CA PRO A 143 -11.14 12.40 -26.93
C PRO A 143 -12.22 13.42 -26.63
N SER A 144 -11.84 14.69 -26.54
CA SER A 144 -12.79 15.79 -26.45
C SER A 144 -13.82 15.64 -27.57
N THR A 145 -15.03 15.19 -27.23
CA THR A 145 -16.16 15.26 -28.15
C THR A 145 -16.44 16.75 -28.34
N THR A 146 -15.91 17.28 -29.43
CA THR A 146 -16.25 18.59 -29.97
C THR A 146 -17.76 18.62 -30.17
N MET A 147 -18.49 19.29 -29.26
CA MET A 147 -19.86 19.70 -29.51
C MET A 147 -19.81 20.81 -30.57
N THR A 148 -19.99 20.42 -31.83
CA THR A 148 -20.27 21.35 -32.92
C THR A 148 -21.69 21.88 -32.73
N LYS A 149 -21.80 23.21 -32.75
CA LYS A 149 -23.05 23.99 -32.77
C LYS A 149 -23.93 23.63 -33.96
#